data_AF-A0A2E0FH14-F1
#
_entry.id   AF-A0A2E0FH14-F1
#
_cell.length_a   1.000
_cell.length_b   1.000
_cell.length_c   1.000
_cell.angle_alpha   90.00
_cell.angle_beta   90.00
_cell.angle_gamma   90.00
#
_symmetry.space_group_name_H-M   'P 1'
#
loop_
_entity.id
_entity.type
_entity.pdbx_description
1 polymer ?
#
loop_
_entity_poly.entity_id
_entity_poly.type
_entity_poly.pdbx_seq_one_letter_code
_entity_poly.pdbx_strand_id
1 'polypeptide(L)'
;MPIIVTKDSTDYYLVPAPLVSFTRNTYSNIGRPQFGADFNITLEGTLVPEKGNPFFDMTSAGNDAELSTASWTKPSAVANAGADNEPDYGYDEDELLASTLRKQEKIRSLFSNPVVDGVAKPIIINITNWGETTKGFKFAAFVNEITFDPASRGVKPGGYTINLTFDSFLNSANDDEFGVNNDELNAKYSITSVTETFDISEDNRVNLTFAGQGVNTVLDQVNKIYAIARSTTVVGAPRYDADGAYVSGAPWQQASGYLYETLGLGSGIVPTGRQTFLSNLGDNNYKIADRVITENIDQDQGSYSITENYIAYSGDPVIHTINVDTNTEQNERNQVSVQGTIQGLNTLGPFETTKNNFVNASGFNIKANPSGNSIPSGYFYGKSLSELNWLNPIPVSKAISRNVEGGVITYSYTFDDRPPNLVSGSVLETIAVNNTYPGELYSATPVIGRNQPVLQYLNSRSEYKRSLNINITMGSTENNWSYDDAPSGYWNGATQSNIQKWLINDNPTNNPISSGDLDKIFQAVNPVNDPNFTVRNGKCFHSAPVGNWDAYGRTYSYSIEWTYEREV
;
A
#
# COMPACT_ATOMS: atom_id res chain seq x y z
N MET A 1 -21.53 -20.20 -53.03
CA MET A 1 -20.07 -20.44 -52.87
C MET A 1 -19.92 -21.80 -52.24
N PRO A 2 -19.28 -22.78 -52.90
CA PRO A 2 -19.01 -24.07 -52.26
C PRO A 2 -18.16 -23.85 -51.00
N ILE A 3 -18.45 -24.59 -49.95
CA ILE A 3 -17.60 -24.62 -48.77
C ILE A 3 -16.70 -25.84 -48.88
N ILE A 4 -15.40 -25.58 -48.80
CA ILE A 4 -14.36 -26.59 -48.80
C ILE A 4 -13.87 -26.72 -47.36
N VAL A 5 -14.09 -27.87 -46.76
CA VAL A 5 -13.54 -28.20 -45.44
C VAL A 5 -12.30 -29.06 -45.69
N THR A 6 -11.14 -28.62 -45.22
CA THR A 6 -9.90 -29.39 -45.33
C THR A 6 -9.67 -30.12 -44.00
N LYS A 7 -9.68 -31.46 -44.04
CA LYS A 7 -9.42 -32.32 -42.89
C LYS A 7 -8.42 -33.39 -43.29
N ASP A 8 -7.35 -33.56 -42.50
CA ASP A 8 -6.26 -34.51 -42.78
C ASP A 8 -5.68 -34.37 -44.20
N SER A 9 -5.43 -33.12 -44.62
CA SER A 9 -4.94 -32.77 -45.98
C SER A 9 -5.86 -33.18 -47.14
N THR A 10 -7.11 -33.53 -46.85
CA THR A 10 -8.13 -33.88 -47.84
C THR A 10 -9.21 -32.80 -47.86
N ASP A 11 -9.60 -32.37 -49.06
CA ASP A 11 -10.64 -31.35 -49.26
C ASP A 11 -12.02 -31.98 -49.42
N TYR A 12 -12.97 -31.52 -48.62
CA TYR A 12 -14.35 -32.00 -48.58
C TYR A 12 -15.30 -30.88 -49.02
N TYR A 13 -16.12 -31.14 -50.05
CA TYR A 13 -17.02 -30.15 -50.62
C TYR A 13 -18.44 -30.32 -50.08
N LEU A 14 -19.01 -29.27 -49.49
CA LEU A 14 -20.42 -29.26 -49.08
C LEU A 14 -21.30 -28.71 -50.20
N VAL A 15 -22.20 -29.55 -50.70
CA VAL A 15 -23.17 -29.23 -51.77
C VAL A 15 -24.52 -29.84 -51.40
N PRO A 16 -25.66 -29.12 -51.46
CA PRO A 16 -25.83 -27.72 -51.84
C PRO A 16 -25.01 -26.78 -50.95
N ALA A 17 -24.53 -25.68 -51.53
CA ALA A 17 -23.74 -24.71 -50.80
C ALA A 17 -24.56 -24.10 -49.65
N PRO A 18 -24.13 -24.19 -48.39
CA PRO A 18 -24.85 -23.56 -47.28
C PRO A 18 -24.74 -22.03 -47.36
N LEU A 19 -25.72 -21.35 -46.79
CA LEU A 19 -25.66 -19.94 -46.48
C LEU A 19 -24.63 -19.72 -45.37
N VAL A 20 -23.76 -18.72 -45.56
CA VAL A 20 -22.73 -18.36 -44.59
C VAL A 20 -23.13 -17.05 -43.94
N SER A 21 -23.27 -17.04 -42.62
CA SER A 21 -23.34 -15.81 -41.84
C SER A 21 -22.08 -15.67 -40.99
N PHE A 22 -21.60 -14.43 -40.86
CA PHE A 22 -20.38 -14.08 -40.14
C PHE A 22 -20.70 -13.02 -39.10
N THR A 23 -20.32 -13.29 -37.85
CA THR A 23 -20.46 -12.36 -36.73
C THR A 23 -19.11 -12.14 -36.07
N ARG A 24 -18.78 -10.88 -35.80
CA ARG A 24 -17.55 -10.48 -35.10
C ARG A 24 -17.92 -9.86 -33.76
N ASN A 25 -17.43 -10.47 -32.67
CA ASN A 25 -17.57 -9.95 -31.32
C ASN A 25 -16.23 -9.39 -30.87
N THR A 26 -16.09 -8.07 -30.85
CA THR A 26 -14.84 -7.40 -30.46
C THR A 26 -14.77 -7.20 -28.96
N TYR A 27 -13.64 -7.51 -28.35
CA TYR A 27 -13.40 -7.25 -26.93
C TYR A 27 -12.68 -5.93 -26.71
N SER A 28 -13.35 -5.00 -26.03
CA SER A 28 -12.80 -3.73 -25.59
C SER A 28 -13.02 -3.54 -24.09
N ASN A 29 -12.08 -2.87 -23.44
CA ASN A 29 -12.21 -2.45 -22.05
C ASN A 29 -12.20 -0.92 -22.01
N ILE A 30 -12.88 -0.33 -21.03
CA ILE A 30 -13.03 1.12 -20.92
C ILE A 30 -11.64 1.77 -20.90
N GLY A 31 -11.39 2.66 -21.85
CA GLY A 31 -10.14 3.42 -21.94
C GLY A 31 -8.94 2.67 -22.52
N ARG A 32 -9.12 1.47 -23.12
CA ARG A 32 -8.04 0.75 -23.80
C ARG A 32 -8.39 0.42 -25.26
N PRO A 33 -7.39 0.31 -26.16
CA PRO A 33 -7.60 -0.24 -27.49
C PRO A 33 -8.23 -1.63 -27.42
N GLN A 34 -8.91 -2.03 -28.50
CA GLN A 34 -9.44 -3.38 -28.67
C GLN A 34 -8.31 -4.41 -28.46
N PHE A 35 -8.55 -5.43 -27.63
CA PHE A 35 -7.53 -6.41 -27.24
C PHE A 35 -7.77 -7.82 -27.79
N GLY A 36 -8.91 -8.05 -28.44
CA GLY A 36 -9.24 -9.32 -29.09
C GLY A 36 -10.55 -9.24 -29.86
N ALA A 37 -10.88 -10.31 -30.56
CA ALA A 37 -12.21 -10.55 -31.07
C ALA A 37 -12.45 -12.05 -31.20
N ASP A 38 -13.70 -12.45 -30.99
CA ASP A 38 -14.17 -13.79 -31.36
C ASP A 38 -14.97 -13.68 -32.64
N PHE A 39 -14.66 -14.56 -33.58
CA PHE A 39 -15.41 -14.67 -34.81
C PHE A 39 -16.29 -15.91 -34.76
N ASN A 40 -17.55 -15.73 -35.14
CA ASN A 40 -18.52 -16.80 -35.27
C ASN A 40 -18.96 -16.89 -36.72
N ILE A 41 -18.87 -18.09 -37.30
CA ILE A 41 -19.47 -18.40 -38.60
C ILE A 41 -20.58 -19.42 -38.38
N THR A 42 -21.74 -19.14 -38.96
CA THR A 42 -22.85 -20.10 -39.03
C THR A 42 -23.06 -20.53 -40.46
N LEU A 43 -23.04 -21.84 -40.70
CA LEU A 43 -23.33 -22.47 -41.98
C LEU A 43 -24.73 -23.06 -41.94
N GLU A 44 -25.65 -22.51 -42.74
CA GLU A 44 -27.03 -23.00 -42.84
C GLU A 44 -27.26 -23.63 -44.22
N GLY A 45 -27.37 -24.95 -44.26
CA GLY A 45 -27.58 -25.68 -45.51
C GLY A 45 -28.84 -26.52 -45.51
N THR A 46 -29.15 -27.06 -46.69
CA THR A 46 -30.22 -28.06 -46.85
C THR A 46 -29.60 -29.37 -47.29
N LEU A 47 -29.83 -30.43 -46.53
CA LEU A 47 -29.56 -31.81 -46.91
C LEU A 47 -30.66 -32.29 -47.85
N VAL A 48 -30.30 -32.55 -49.10
CA VAL A 48 -31.17 -33.24 -50.06
C VAL A 48 -30.74 -34.71 -50.12
N PRO A 49 -31.63 -35.69 -49.91
CA PRO A 49 -31.23 -37.09 -49.87
C PRO A 49 -30.57 -37.57 -51.17
N GLU A 50 -31.09 -37.17 -52.32
CA GLU A 50 -30.68 -37.63 -53.66
C GLU A 50 -29.64 -36.77 -54.38
N LYS A 51 -29.34 -35.58 -53.84
CA LYS A 51 -28.46 -34.60 -54.49
C LYS A 51 -27.35 -34.11 -53.59
N GLY A 52 -26.26 -33.67 -54.22
CA GLY A 52 -25.16 -33.00 -53.55
C GLY A 52 -24.26 -33.91 -52.70
N ASN A 53 -23.29 -33.28 -52.04
CA ASN A 53 -22.22 -33.93 -51.28
C ASN A 53 -22.37 -33.69 -49.78
N PRO A 54 -22.20 -34.72 -48.94
CA PRO A 54 -21.69 -36.06 -49.29
C PRO A 54 -22.72 -36.91 -50.06
N PHE A 55 -22.26 -37.69 -51.05
CA PHE A 55 -23.09 -38.62 -51.79
C PHE A 55 -22.76 -40.07 -51.46
N PHE A 56 -23.78 -40.90 -51.28
CA PHE A 56 -23.62 -42.30 -50.91
C PHE A 56 -23.71 -43.22 -52.13
N ASP A 57 -22.65 -43.93 -52.53
CA ASP A 57 -22.75 -44.88 -53.66
C ASP A 57 -23.35 -46.21 -53.20
N MET A 58 -24.61 -46.48 -53.58
CA MET A 58 -25.28 -47.75 -53.26
C MET A 58 -25.02 -48.86 -54.29
N THR A 59 -24.37 -48.54 -55.43
CA THR A 59 -24.08 -49.54 -56.47
C THR A 59 -22.95 -50.50 -56.08
N SER A 60 -22.18 -50.15 -55.05
CA SER A 60 -21.17 -51.00 -54.43
C SER A 60 -21.85 -51.97 -53.45
N ALA A 61 -22.16 -53.17 -53.90
CA ALA A 61 -23.00 -54.20 -53.25
C ALA A 61 -22.49 -54.81 -51.91
N GLY A 62 -22.04 -53.98 -50.96
CA GLY A 62 -21.67 -54.40 -49.61
C GLY A 62 -22.31 -53.50 -48.56
N ASN A 63 -22.80 -54.10 -47.47
CA ASN A 63 -23.34 -53.36 -46.31
C ASN A 63 -22.30 -52.43 -45.64
N ASP A 64 -21.01 -52.58 -46.00
CA ASP A 64 -19.89 -51.72 -45.63
C ASP A 64 -19.55 -50.71 -46.73
N ALA A 65 -20.55 -50.17 -47.43
CA ALA A 65 -20.37 -49.01 -48.29
C ALA A 65 -19.95 -47.83 -47.39
N GLU A 66 -18.64 -47.69 -47.18
CA GLU A 66 -18.06 -46.46 -46.69
C GLU A 66 -18.22 -45.41 -47.77
N LEU A 67 -18.66 -44.21 -47.38
CA LEU A 67 -18.52 -43.01 -48.19
C LEU A 67 -17.04 -42.87 -48.57
N SER A 68 -16.68 -43.32 -49.78
CA SER A 68 -15.33 -43.19 -50.30
C SER A 68 -14.96 -41.70 -50.34
N THR A 69 -13.68 -41.35 -50.31
CA THR A 69 -13.25 -39.94 -50.52
C THR A 69 -13.81 -39.34 -51.82
N ALA A 70 -14.18 -40.18 -52.80
CA ALA A 70 -14.90 -39.76 -54.01
C ALA A 70 -16.27 -39.12 -53.71
N SER A 71 -16.93 -39.47 -52.61
CA SER A 71 -18.21 -38.88 -52.17
C SER A 71 -18.19 -37.39 -51.87
N TRP A 72 -16.99 -36.86 -51.71
CA TRP A 72 -16.72 -35.47 -51.43
C TRP A 72 -15.96 -34.80 -52.56
N THR A 73 -15.57 -35.53 -53.60
CA THR A 73 -14.82 -34.95 -54.70
C THR A 73 -15.63 -33.86 -55.37
N LYS A 74 -14.94 -32.76 -55.70
CA LYS A 74 -15.43 -31.74 -56.63
C LYS A 74 -16.06 -32.47 -57.82
N PRO A 75 -17.33 -32.18 -58.19
CA PRO A 75 -17.96 -32.80 -59.36
C PRO A 75 -17.03 -32.64 -60.56
N SER A 76 -16.30 -33.72 -60.88
CA SER A 76 -15.15 -33.60 -61.77
C SER A 76 -15.65 -33.71 -63.22
N ALA A 77 -15.25 -32.73 -64.03
CA ALA A 77 -15.03 -32.90 -65.46
C ALA A 77 -16.20 -33.27 -66.37
N VAL A 78 -17.48 -33.17 -65.96
CA VAL A 78 -18.55 -33.05 -66.97
C VAL A 78 -18.45 -31.63 -67.52
N ALA A 79 -17.85 -31.48 -68.69
CA ALA A 79 -17.53 -30.19 -69.34
C ALA A 79 -18.73 -29.23 -69.56
N ASN A 80 -19.93 -29.59 -69.11
CA ASN A 80 -21.18 -28.83 -69.21
C ASN A 80 -21.98 -28.78 -67.90
N ALA A 81 -21.45 -29.22 -66.75
CA ALA A 81 -22.12 -29.04 -65.48
C ALA A 81 -21.96 -27.58 -65.03
N GLY A 82 -23.05 -26.79 -65.12
CA GLY A 82 -23.08 -25.45 -64.53
C GLY A 82 -22.79 -25.50 -63.03
N ALA A 83 -22.38 -24.37 -62.44
CA ALA A 83 -22.08 -24.27 -61.00
C ALA A 83 -23.24 -24.71 -60.08
N ASP A 84 -24.45 -24.80 -60.64
CA ASP A 84 -25.69 -25.19 -59.96
C ASP A 84 -26.15 -26.63 -60.26
N ASN A 85 -25.40 -27.39 -61.08
CA ASN A 85 -25.72 -28.79 -61.34
C ASN A 85 -25.24 -29.64 -60.17
N GLU A 86 -26.06 -29.69 -59.12
CA GLU A 86 -25.94 -30.68 -58.06
C GLU A 86 -25.97 -32.07 -58.70
N PRO A 87 -24.94 -32.91 -58.50
CA PRO A 87 -24.99 -34.27 -59.01
C PRO A 87 -26.20 -34.97 -58.37
N ASP A 88 -27.08 -35.45 -59.23
CA ASP A 88 -28.22 -36.29 -58.88
C ASP A 88 -27.75 -37.74 -59.00
N TYR A 89 -27.78 -38.46 -57.88
CA TYR A 89 -27.30 -39.82 -57.79
C TYR A 89 -28.42 -40.86 -57.98
N GLY A 90 -29.66 -40.41 -58.18
CA GLY A 90 -30.78 -41.27 -58.59
C GLY A 90 -31.10 -42.40 -57.62
N TYR A 91 -31.29 -42.11 -56.34
CA TYR A 91 -31.67 -43.13 -55.35
C TYR A 91 -33.10 -43.62 -55.53
N ASP A 92 -33.32 -44.88 -55.12
CA ASP A 92 -34.67 -45.42 -54.92
C ASP A 92 -35.35 -44.73 -53.72
N GLU A 93 -36.68 -44.57 -53.77
CA GLU A 93 -37.47 -43.90 -52.73
C GLU A 93 -37.30 -44.58 -51.36
N ASP A 94 -37.10 -45.90 -51.37
CA ASP A 94 -36.89 -46.72 -50.17
C ASP A 94 -35.55 -46.41 -49.46
N GLU A 95 -34.59 -45.80 -50.15
CA GLU A 95 -33.24 -45.56 -49.63
C GLU A 95 -32.98 -44.11 -49.17
N LEU A 96 -33.94 -43.20 -49.41
CA LEU A 96 -33.81 -41.77 -49.10
C LEU A 96 -33.57 -41.50 -47.60
N LEU A 97 -34.20 -42.28 -46.72
CA LEU A 97 -33.98 -42.16 -45.27
C LEU A 97 -32.55 -42.58 -44.89
N ALA A 98 -32.07 -43.70 -45.42
CA ALA A 98 -30.74 -44.20 -45.14
C ALA A 98 -29.67 -43.22 -45.67
N SER A 99 -29.87 -42.67 -46.86
CA SER A 99 -29.04 -41.60 -47.42
C SER A 99 -29.00 -40.40 -46.47
N THR A 100 -30.15 -39.89 -46.04
CA THR A 100 -30.23 -38.72 -45.14
C THR A 100 -29.47 -38.94 -43.84
N LEU A 101 -29.68 -40.07 -43.16
CA LEU A 101 -28.99 -40.36 -41.90
C LEU A 101 -27.47 -40.48 -42.07
N ARG A 102 -27.01 -41.14 -43.13
CA ARG A 102 -25.57 -41.26 -43.44
C ARG A 102 -24.95 -39.90 -43.77
N LYS A 103 -25.65 -39.03 -44.49
CA LYS A 103 -25.19 -37.66 -44.75
C LYS A 103 -25.04 -36.88 -43.45
N GLN A 104 -26.02 -36.95 -42.53
CA GLN A 104 -25.94 -36.30 -41.23
C GLN A 104 -24.74 -36.80 -40.40
N GLU A 105 -24.55 -38.13 -40.33
CA GLU A 105 -23.41 -38.74 -39.64
C GLU A 105 -22.07 -38.23 -40.18
N LYS A 106 -21.98 -38.07 -41.50
CA LYS A 106 -20.72 -37.69 -42.16
C LYS A 106 -20.45 -36.21 -42.10
N ILE A 107 -21.47 -35.37 -42.10
CA ILE A 107 -21.32 -33.96 -41.70
C ILE A 107 -20.82 -33.88 -40.26
N ARG A 108 -21.40 -34.63 -39.31
CA ARG A 108 -20.89 -34.68 -37.92
C ARG A 108 -19.43 -35.14 -37.85
N SER A 109 -19.07 -36.15 -38.65
CA SER A 109 -17.70 -36.66 -38.71
C SER A 109 -16.73 -35.70 -39.39
N LEU A 110 -17.17 -34.92 -40.39
CA LEU A 110 -16.34 -33.93 -41.07
C LEU A 110 -16.03 -32.77 -40.11
N PHE A 111 -17.06 -32.30 -39.40
CA PHE A 111 -17.00 -31.23 -38.42
C PHE A 111 -16.68 -31.70 -37.00
N SER A 112 -16.14 -32.91 -36.83
CA SER A 112 -15.57 -33.31 -35.54
C SER A 112 -14.15 -32.74 -35.43
N ASN A 113 -13.91 -31.94 -34.39
CA ASN A 113 -12.57 -31.44 -34.07
C ASN A 113 -11.67 -32.65 -33.76
N PRO A 114 -10.57 -32.88 -34.51
CA PRO A 114 -9.66 -33.98 -34.21
C PRO A 114 -9.02 -33.76 -32.84
N VAL A 115 -8.98 -34.80 -32.00
CA VAL A 115 -8.27 -34.75 -30.72
C VAL A 115 -6.91 -35.41 -30.90
N VAL A 116 -5.84 -34.65 -30.71
CA VAL A 116 -4.46 -35.17 -30.77
C VAL A 116 -3.83 -34.88 -29.41
N ASP A 117 -3.31 -35.92 -28.75
CA ASP A 117 -2.72 -35.84 -27.41
C ASP A 117 -3.64 -35.22 -26.35
N GLY A 118 -4.95 -35.47 -26.47
CA GLY A 118 -5.96 -34.94 -25.53
C GLY A 118 -6.38 -33.49 -25.78
N VAL A 119 -5.81 -32.82 -26.80
CA VAL A 119 -6.15 -31.45 -27.17
C VAL A 119 -6.96 -31.45 -28.47
N ALA A 120 -8.13 -30.82 -28.45
CA ALA A 120 -8.91 -30.58 -29.66
C ALA A 120 -8.11 -29.67 -30.61
N LYS A 121 -7.95 -30.08 -31.85
CA LYS A 121 -7.38 -29.28 -32.92
C LYS A 121 -8.50 -28.65 -33.74
N PRO A 122 -8.29 -27.43 -34.26
CA PRO A 122 -9.26 -26.80 -35.15
C PRO A 122 -9.31 -27.56 -36.49
N ILE A 123 -10.44 -27.43 -37.18
CA ILE A 123 -10.62 -27.84 -38.57
C ILE A 123 -10.30 -26.65 -39.49
N ILE A 124 -9.72 -26.91 -40.66
CA ILE A 124 -9.42 -25.85 -41.63
C ILE A 124 -10.60 -25.71 -42.57
N ILE A 125 -11.13 -24.50 -42.65
CA ILE A 125 -12.28 -24.18 -43.48
C ILE A 125 -11.85 -23.15 -44.49
N ASN A 126 -12.07 -23.50 -45.76
CA ASN A 126 -11.83 -22.68 -46.92
C ASN A 126 -13.18 -22.37 -47.58
N ILE A 127 -13.62 -21.12 -47.48
CA ILE A 127 -14.83 -20.64 -48.16
C ILE A 127 -14.37 -19.92 -49.42
N THR A 128 -14.53 -20.57 -50.58
CA THR A 128 -14.06 -20.04 -51.87
C THR A 128 -15.18 -19.99 -52.91
N ASN A 129 -14.99 -19.22 -53.97
CA ASN A 129 -15.90 -19.26 -55.11
C ASN A 129 -15.77 -20.56 -55.90
N TRP A 130 -16.81 -20.90 -56.66
CA TRP A 130 -16.79 -22.06 -57.53
C TRP A 130 -15.67 -21.96 -58.57
N GLY A 131 -14.71 -22.88 -58.50
CA GLY A 131 -13.56 -22.90 -59.42
C GLY A 131 -12.32 -22.15 -58.93
N GLU A 132 -12.41 -21.43 -57.80
CA GLU A 132 -11.27 -20.74 -57.18
C GLU A 132 -10.79 -21.57 -55.97
N THR A 133 -9.51 -21.92 -55.95
CA THR A 133 -8.87 -22.60 -54.79
C THR A 133 -8.01 -21.64 -53.97
N THR A 134 -7.82 -20.42 -54.46
CA THR A 134 -6.81 -19.48 -53.97
C THR A 134 -7.40 -18.16 -53.44
N LYS A 135 -8.70 -17.92 -53.68
CA LYS A 135 -9.42 -16.71 -53.28
C LYS A 135 -10.59 -17.07 -52.36
N GLY A 136 -10.72 -16.36 -51.24
CA GLY A 136 -11.79 -16.59 -50.27
C GLY A 136 -11.38 -16.31 -48.83
N PHE A 137 -12.04 -17.01 -47.89
CA PHE A 137 -11.71 -17.02 -46.47
C PHE A 137 -11.10 -18.36 -46.09
N LYS A 138 -9.94 -18.32 -45.42
CA LYS A 138 -9.30 -19.50 -44.83
C LYS A 138 -9.14 -19.28 -43.33
N PHE A 139 -9.63 -20.19 -42.52
CA PHE A 139 -9.51 -20.08 -41.06
C PHE A 139 -9.49 -21.44 -40.38
N ALA A 140 -8.84 -21.48 -39.23
CA ALA A 140 -8.82 -22.61 -38.32
C ALA A 140 -9.97 -22.45 -37.31
N ALA A 141 -11.01 -23.26 -37.44
CA ALA A 141 -12.23 -23.16 -36.62
C ALA A 141 -12.42 -24.34 -35.67
N PHE A 142 -13.04 -24.06 -34.54
CA PHE A 142 -13.61 -25.04 -33.64
C PHE A 142 -15.11 -25.15 -33.86
N VAL A 143 -15.60 -26.37 -33.93
CA VAL A 143 -17.04 -26.62 -34.02
C VAL A 143 -17.68 -26.46 -32.65
N ASN A 144 -18.61 -25.52 -32.54
CA ASN A 144 -19.39 -25.26 -31.32
C ASN A 144 -20.63 -26.16 -31.27
N GLU A 145 -21.42 -26.18 -32.34
CA GLU A 145 -22.67 -26.95 -32.42
C GLU A 145 -23.00 -27.36 -33.85
N ILE A 146 -23.58 -28.55 -34.01
CA ILE A 146 -24.18 -29.02 -35.26
C ILE A 146 -25.61 -29.43 -34.97
N THR A 147 -26.57 -28.74 -35.57
CA THR A 147 -27.99 -29.09 -35.47
C THR A 147 -28.56 -29.49 -36.82
N PHE A 148 -29.51 -30.42 -36.78
CA PHE A 148 -30.29 -30.85 -37.94
C PHE A 148 -31.75 -30.59 -37.61
N ASP A 149 -32.49 -30.02 -38.56
CA ASP A 149 -33.90 -29.70 -38.38
C ASP A 149 -34.66 -30.99 -37.99
N PRO A 150 -35.37 -31.05 -36.86
CA PRO A 150 -36.15 -32.23 -36.49
C PRO A 150 -37.23 -32.59 -37.53
N ALA A 151 -37.68 -31.63 -38.36
CA ALA A 151 -38.58 -31.89 -39.48
C ALA A 151 -37.93 -32.68 -40.64
N SER A 152 -36.59 -32.78 -40.65
CA SER A 152 -35.80 -33.55 -41.63
C SER A 152 -35.73 -35.06 -41.36
N ARG A 153 -36.44 -35.56 -40.35
CA ARG A 153 -36.50 -37.00 -40.07
C ARG A 153 -37.29 -37.71 -41.17
N GLY A 154 -36.64 -38.11 -42.25
CA GLY A 154 -37.31 -38.85 -43.33
C GLY A 154 -36.67 -38.70 -44.70
N VAL A 155 -37.52 -38.85 -45.71
CA VAL A 155 -37.20 -38.79 -47.15
C VAL A 155 -37.25 -37.38 -47.73
N LYS A 156 -37.47 -36.35 -46.90
CA LYS A 156 -37.63 -34.95 -47.33
C LYS A 156 -36.33 -34.15 -47.12
N PRO A 157 -36.10 -33.10 -47.93
CA PRO A 157 -35.01 -32.17 -47.69
C PRO A 157 -35.05 -31.58 -46.28
N GLY A 158 -33.88 -31.49 -45.65
CA GLY A 158 -33.73 -31.14 -44.24
C GLY A 158 -32.73 -30.03 -43.99
N GLY A 159 -33.07 -29.02 -43.20
CA GLY A 159 -32.12 -27.99 -42.79
C GLY A 159 -31.01 -28.54 -41.88
N TYR A 160 -29.82 -27.99 -41.98
CA TYR A 160 -28.76 -28.15 -41.00
C TYR A 160 -28.07 -26.82 -40.70
N THR A 161 -27.62 -26.66 -39.46
CA THR A 161 -26.90 -25.48 -39.00
C THR A 161 -25.61 -25.90 -38.30
N ILE A 162 -24.48 -25.33 -38.71
CA ILE A 162 -23.17 -25.59 -38.10
C ILE A 162 -22.61 -24.26 -37.58
N ASN A 163 -22.40 -24.18 -36.27
CA ASN A 163 -21.82 -23.03 -35.59
C ASN A 163 -20.32 -23.26 -35.35
N LEU A 164 -19.51 -22.33 -35.82
CA LEU A 164 -18.05 -22.39 -35.81
C LEU A 164 -17.49 -21.16 -35.11
N THR A 165 -16.48 -21.35 -34.26
CA THR A 165 -15.72 -20.28 -33.61
C THR A 165 -14.28 -20.29 -34.08
N PHE A 166 -13.68 -19.12 -34.26
CA PHE A 166 -12.26 -18.98 -34.61
C PHE A 166 -11.70 -17.63 -34.16
N ASP A 167 -10.39 -17.59 -33.97
CA ASP A 167 -9.67 -16.44 -33.44
C ASP A 167 -9.13 -15.52 -34.54
N SER A 168 -8.83 -16.09 -35.72
CA SER A 168 -8.26 -15.35 -36.84
C SER A 168 -8.61 -16.02 -38.17
N PHE A 169 -8.58 -15.24 -39.25
CA PHE A 169 -8.80 -15.72 -40.61
C PHE A 169 -7.84 -15.03 -41.57
N LEU A 170 -7.54 -15.70 -42.68
CA LEU A 170 -6.93 -15.10 -43.86
C LEU A 170 -8.00 -14.72 -44.85
N ASN A 171 -7.88 -13.47 -45.31
CA ASN A 171 -8.59 -13.01 -46.49
C ASN A 171 -7.58 -12.86 -47.63
N SER A 172 -7.91 -13.38 -48.81
CA SER A 172 -7.17 -13.07 -50.03
C SER A 172 -7.42 -11.59 -50.40
N ALA A 173 -6.38 -10.77 -50.34
CA ALA A 173 -6.45 -9.39 -50.80
C ALA A 173 -6.13 -9.33 -52.32
N ASN A 174 -6.97 -8.65 -53.09
CA ASN A 174 -6.79 -8.24 -54.49
C ASN A 174 -5.96 -9.19 -55.38
N ASP A 175 -6.63 -10.18 -55.98
CA ASP A 175 -6.14 -11.03 -57.07
C ASP A 175 -4.99 -12.01 -56.77
N ASP A 176 -4.37 -11.98 -55.60
CA ASP A 176 -3.31 -12.92 -55.20
C ASP A 176 -3.84 -14.13 -54.38
N GLU A 177 -3.12 -15.26 -54.45
CA GLU A 177 -3.23 -16.39 -53.50
C GLU A 177 -3.24 -15.88 -52.06
N PHE A 178 -3.97 -16.53 -51.13
CA PHE A 178 -4.01 -16.23 -49.69
C PHE A 178 -2.65 -15.72 -49.15
N GLY A 179 -2.43 -14.41 -49.28
CA GLY A 179 -1.13 -13.79 -49.07
C GLY A 179 -0.88 -13.55 -47.59
N VAL A 180 0.37 -13.20 -47.26
CA VAL A 180 0.90 -13.07 -45.89
C VAL A 180 -0.10 -12.40 -44.94
N ASN A 181 -0.70 -13.22 -44.07
CA ASN A 181 -1.45 -12.89 -42.84
C ASN A 181 -1.95 -11.44 -42.69
N ASN A 182 -2.92 -11.03 -43.50
CA ASN A 182 -3.75 -9.86 -43.19
C ASN A 182 -4.83 -10.27 -42.17
N ASP A 183 -4.43 -10.55 -40.94
CA ASP A 183 -5.34 -10.53 -39.81
C ASP A 183 -5.70 -9.05 -39.56
N GLU A 184 -6.96 -8.69 -39.81
CA GLU A 184 -7.48 -7.32 -39.67
C GLU A 184 -7.19 -6.73 -38.27
N LEU A 185 -7.04 -7.59 -37.25
CA LEU A 185 -6.78 -7.17 -35.88
C LEU A 185 -5.30 -7.08 -35.51
N ASN A 186 -4.44 -7.84 -36.21
CA ASN A 186 -3.02 -8.01 -35.89
C ASN A 186 -2.76 -8.08 -34.37
N ALA A 187 -3.65 -8.78 -33.65
CA ALA A 187 -3.59 -8.82 -32.20
C ALA A 187 -2.34 -9.60 -31.81
N LYS A 188 -1.49 -8.97 -30.99
CA LYS A 188 -0.24 -9.59 -30.56
C LYS A 188 -0.47 -10.84 -29.72
N TYR A 189 -1.55 -10.84 -28.92
CA TYR A 189 -1.96 -11.93 -28.04
C TYR A 189 -3.40 -12.35 -28.34
N SER A 190 -3.70 -13.65 -28.24
CA SER A 190 -5.08 -14.16 -28.32
C SER A 190 -5.68 -14.20 -26.92
N ILE A 191 -6.64 -13.31 -26.63
CA ILE A 191 -7.25 -13.10 -25.31
C ILE A 191 -8.76 -13.22 -25.41
N THR A 192 -9.37 -14.07 -24.57
CA THR A 192 -10.82 -14.30 -24.54
C THR A 192 -11.52 -13.42 -23.52
N SER A 193 -10.85 -13.08 -22.41
CA SER A 193 -11.42 -12.16 -21.43
C SER A 193 -10.35 -11.44 -20.61
N VAL A 194 -10.69 -10.23 -20.19
CA VAL A 194 -9.92 -9.43 -19.23
C VAL A 194 -10.89 -8.94 -18.17
N THR A 195 -10.66 -9.34 -16.92
CA THR A 195 -11.39 -8.85 -15.76
C THR A 195 -10.46 -8.04 -14.88
N GLU A 196 -10.85 -6.80 -14.59
CA GLU A 196 -10.09 -5.91 -13.71
C GLU A 196 -10.99 -5.47 -12.55
N THR A 197 -10.53 -5.68 -11.32
CA THR A 197 -11.24 -5.30 -10.10
C THR A 197 -10.37 -4.38 -9.25
N PHE A 198 -11.02 -3.41 -8.61
CA PHE A 198 -10.41 -2.51 -7.65
C PHE A 198 -11.21 -2.57 -6.37
N ASP A 199 -10.51 -2.75 -5.26
CA ASP A 199 -11.04 -2.59 -3.92
C ASP A 199 -10.24 -1.50 -3.22
N ILE A 200 -10.94 -0.48 -2.74
CA ILE A 200 -10.35 0.68 -2.07
C ILE A 200 -11.02 0.78 -0.72
N SER A 201 -10.24 0.57 0.34
CA SER A 201 -10.69 0.74 1.71
C SER A 201 -9.98 1.93 2.35
N GLU A 202 -10.77 2.79 2.99
CA GLU A 202 -10.23 3.81 3.87
C GLU A 202 -9.73 3.15 5.15
N ASP A 203 -8.49 3.43 5.50
CA ASP A 203 -7.91 2.97 6.74
C ASP A 203 -8.17 3.99 7.85
N ASN A 204 -8.62 3.55 9.01
CA ASN A 204 -8.83 4.41 10.18
C ASN A 204 -7.52 4.94 10.79
N ARG A 205 -6.37 4.53 10.24
CA ARG A 205 -5.04 5.03 10.61
C ARG A 205 -4.76 6.38 9.93
N VAL A 206 -4.12 7.28 10.67
CA VAL A 206 -3.84 8.65 10.22
C VAL A 206 -2.35 8.82 9.89
N ASN A 207 -2.07 9.56 8.81
CA ASN A 207 -0.74 10.10 8.54
C ASN A 207 -0.66 11.55 9.06
N LEU A 208 0.23 11.78 10.03
CA LEU A 208 0.43 13.07 10.67
C LEU A 208 1.61 13.80 10.01
N THR A 209 1.35 14.99 9.46
CA THR A 209 2.42 15.86 8.96
C THR A 209 2.72 16.95 9.98
N PHE A 210 4.00 17.16 10.30
CA PHE A 210 4.46 18.24 11.17
C PHE A 210 5.19 19.31 10.36
N ALA A 211 4.74 20.56 10.48
CA ALA A 211 5.49 21.71 10.00
C ALA A 211 6.55 22.11 11.05
N GLY A 212 7.82 21.77 10.79
CA GLY A 212 8.98 22.24 11.57
C GLY A 212 9.67 21.20 12.47
N GLN A 213 10.79 21.61 13.07
CA GLN A 213 11.61 20.84 14.01
C GLN A 213 11.54 21.53 15.38
N GLY A 214 10.78 20.96 16.32
CA GLY A 214 10.69 21.48 17.68
C GLY A 214 10.01 22.86 17.79
N VAL A 215 9.04 22.94 18.70
CA VAL A 215 8.35 24.18 19.13
C VAL A 215 7.22 24.64 18.18
N ASN A 216 5.99 24.41 18.63
CA ASN A 216 4.72 24.86 18.04
C ASN A 216 4.19 24.09 16.82
N THR A 217 4.36 22.77 16.80
CA THR A 217 3.65 21.89 15.86
C THR A 217 2.17 21.79 16.24
N VAL A 218 1.37 22.76 15.80
CA VAL A 218 -0.06 22.54 15.60
C VAL A 218 -0.19 21.35 14.66
N LEU A 219 -1.14 20.45 14.93
CA LEU A 219 -1.49 19.37 14.01
C LEU A 219 -1.84 19.99 12.65
N ASP A 220 -0.92 19.93 11.69
CA ASP A 220 -1.05 20.69 10.44
C ASP A 220 -2.10 20.03 9.54
N GLN A 221 -2.00 18.70 9.38
CA GLN A 221 -2.95 17.94 8.58
C GLN A 221 -3.01 16.47 9.02
N VAL A 222 -4.24 15.97 9.14
CA VAL A 222 -4.59 14.55 9.30
C VAL A 222 -4.87 14.03 7.91
N ASN A 223 -3.93 13.27 7.35
CA ASN A 223 -4.09 12.68 6.04
C ASN A 223 -4.65 11.26 6.15
N LYS A 224 -5.70 10.99 5.39
CA LYS A 224 -6.28 9.65 5.26
C LYS A 224 -5.34 8.74 4.50
N ILE A 225 -5.30 7.48 4.92
CA ILE A 225 -4.56 6.42 4.25
C ILE A 225 -5.59 5.50 3.57
N TYR A 226 -5.27 5.04 2.36
CA TYR A 226 -6.12 4.09 1.65
C TYR A 226 -5.35 2.81 1.37
N ALA A 227 -5.94 1.67 1.74
CA ALA A 227 -5.46 0.37 1.30
C ALA A 227 -6.17 0.03 -0.02
N ILE A 228 -5.38 -0.22 -1.06
CA ILE A 228 -5.85 -0.46 -2.41
C ILE A 228 -5.43 -1.86 -2.83
N ALA A 229 -6.40 -2.67 -3.22
CA ALA A 229 -6.19 -3.96 -3.87
C ALA A 229 -6.67 -3.85 -5.32
N ARG A 230 -5.79 -4.19 -6.26
CA ARG A 230 -6.11 -4.25 -7.69
C ARG A 230 -5.85 -5.67 -8.17
N SER A 231 -6.85 -6.32 -8.72
CA SER A 231 -6.68 -7.62 -9.36
C SER A 231 -6.97 -7.51 -10.84
N THR A 232 -6.10 -8.05 -11.68
CA THR A 232 -6.33 -8.18 -13.11
C THR A 232 -6.15 -9.63 -13.49
N THR A 233 -7.21 -10.23 -14.01
CA THR A 233 -7.24 -11.61 -14.49
C THR A 233 -7.47 -11.60 -15.99
N VAL A 234 -6.64 -12.34 -16.72
CA VAL A 234 -6.69 -12.45 -18.17
C VAL A 234 -6.82 -13.92 -18.51
N VAL A 235 -7.73 -14.26 -19.41
CA VAL A 235 -7.85 -15.61 -19.97
C VAL A 235 -7.38 -15.54 -21.41
N GLY A 236 -6.36 -16.34 -21.74
CA GLY A 236 -5.85 -16.43 -23.10
C GLY A 236 -6.58 -17.50 -23.89
N ALA A 237 -6.41 -17.47 -25.21
CA ALA A 237 -6.83 -18.52 -26.12
C ALA A 237 -5.62 -19.09 -26.86
N PRO A 238 -5.71 -20.36 -27.32
CA PRO A 238 -4.68 -20.94 -28.18
C PRO A 238 -4.65 -20.24 -29.53
N ARG A 239 -3.46 -19.81 -29.98
CA ARG A 239 -3.30 -19.15 -31.28
C ARG A 239 -2.90 -20.15 -32.35
N TYR A 240 -3.74 -20.26 -33.38
CA TYR A 240 -3.47 -21.06 -34.58
C TYR A 240 -3.21 -20.13 -35.77
N ASP A 241 -2.37 -20.58 -36.71
CA ASP A 241 -2.24 -19.91 -38.00
C ASP A 241 -3.34 -20.41 -38.92
N ALA A 242 -3.35 -19.82 -40.11
CA ALA A 242 -4.26 -20.17 -41.18
C ALA A 242 -4.17 -21.64 -41.62
N ASP A 243 -3.06 -22.30 -41.35
CA ASP A 243 -2.83 -23.70 -41.69
C ASP A 243 -3.22 -24.64 -40.54
N GLY A 244 -3.74 -24.09 -39.43
CA GLY A 244 -4.13 -24.84 -38.24
C GLY A 244 -2.94 -25.31 -37.42
N ALA A 245 -1.73 -24.87 -37.78
CA ALA A 245 -0.56 -25.09 -36.98
C ALA A 245 -0.57 -24.13 -35.79
N TYR A 246 -0.08 -24.64 -34.68
CA TYR A 246 -0.02 -23.89 -33.44
C TYR A 246 1.12 -22.87 -33.52
N VAL A 247 0.80 -21.57 -33.52
CA VAL A 247 1.76 -20.50 -33.86
C VAL A 247 2.72 -20.24 -32.72
N SER A 248 2.23 -20.28 -31.48
CA SER A 248 3.01 -20.33 -30.22
C SER A 248 2.15 -19.94 -29.02
N GLY A 249 2.65 -20.29 -27.83
CA GLY A 249 2.18 -19.77 -26.54
C GLY A 249 0.93 -20.48 -26.03
N ALA A 250 1.07 -21.29 -24.98
CA ALA A 250 -0.07 -21.84 -24.24
C ALA A 250 -1.04 -20.71 -23.87
N PRO A 251 -2.35 -20.97 -23.74
CA PRO A 251 -3.33 -19.93 -23.42
C PRO A 251 -2.91 -19.03 -22.24
N TRP A 252 -2.38 -19.61 -21.17
CA TRP A 252 -1.85 -18.84 -20.02
C TRP A 252 -0.62 -17.97 -20.37
N GLN A 253 0.20 -18.35 -21.36
CA GLN A 253 1.33 -17.56 -21.85
C GLN A 253 0.88 -16.37 -22.70
N GLN A 254 -0.21 -16.53 -23.46
CA GLN A 254 -0.85 -15.41 -24.15
C GLN A 254 -1.41 -14.42 -23.14
N ALA A 255 -2.11 -14.93 -22.12
CA ALA A 255 -2.65 -14.13 -21.01
C ALA A 255 -1.55 -13.38 -20.25
N SER A 256 -0.45 -14.05 -19.90
CA SER A 256 0.65 -13.43 -19.17
C SER A 256 1.37 -12.39 -20.03
N GLY A 257 1.66 -12.70 -21.30
CA GLY A 257 2.28 -11.76 -22.24
C GLY A 257 1.47 -10.47 -22.38
N TYR A 258 0.15 -10.60 -22.56
CA TYR A 258 -0.76 -9.44 -22.59
C TYR A 258 -0.70 -8.64 -21.29
N LEU A 259 -0.75 -9.30 -20.14
CA LEU A 259 -0.77 -8.62 -18.85
C LEU A 259 0.55 -7.91 -18.55
N TYR A 260 1.69 -8.53 -18.90
CA TYR A 260 3.01 -7.93 -18.76
C TYR A 260 3.17 -6.69 -19.64
N GLU A 261 2.76 -6.74 -20.90
CA GLU A 261 2.81 -5.57 -21.78
C GLU A 261 1.85 -4.48 -21.30
N THR A 262 0.62 -4.84 -20.96
CA THR A 262 -0.43 -3.89 -20.59
C THR A 262 -0.15 -3.19 -19.26
N LEU A 263 0.47 -3.87 -18.30
CA LEU A 263 0.88 -3.28 -17.03
C LEU A 263 2.22 -2.52 -17.13
N GLY A 264 2.84 -2.45 -18.31
CA GLY A 264 4.14 -1.82 -18.51
C GLY A 264 5.25 -2.54 -17.75
N LEU A 265 5.14 -3.86 -17.62
CA LEU A 265 6.05 -4.72 -16.89
C LEU A 265 7.19 -5.28 -17.79
N GLY A 266 7.35 -4.75 -19.01
CA GLY A 266 8.44 -5.14 -19.92
C GLY A 266 8.37 -6.61 -20.40
N SER A 267 9.32 -7.01 -21.23
CA SER A 267 9.51 -8.41 -21.62
C SER A 267 10.52 -9.09 -20.68
N GLY A 268 10.04 -9.72 -19.61
CA GLY A 268 10.87 -10.45 -18.66
C GLY A 268 10.19 -10.68 -17.31
N ILE A 269 10.70 -11.64 -16.53
CA ILE A 269 10.16 -12.02 -15.21
C ILE A 269 10.27 -10.86 -14.18
N VAL A 270 11.03 -9.80 -14.45
CA VAL A 270 11.14 -8.64 -13.55
C VAL A 270 11.31 -7.32 -14.33
N PRO A 271 10.33 -6.42 -14.31
CA PRO A 271 10.47 -5.06 -14.85
C PRO A 271 11.21 -4.12 -13.90
N THR A 272 12.17 -3.42 -14.46
CA THR A 272 12.66 -2.15 -13.95
C THR A 272 11.87 -1.00 -14.59
N GLY A 273 11.10 -0.23 -13.80
CA GLY A 273 10.51 1.04 -14.25
C GLY A 273 9.00 1.08 -14.51
N ARG A 274 8.20 0.22 -13.87
CA ARG A 274 6.73 0.28 -14.00
C ARG A 274 6.17 1.64 -13.56
N GLN A 275 5.49 2.33 -14.47
CA GLN A 275 4.64 3.48 -14.15
C GLN A 275 3.45 3.00 -13.30
N THR A 276 3.31 3.58 -12.12
CA THR A 276 2.20 3.26 -11.21
C THR A 276 0.91 3.89 -11.74
N PHE A 277 -0.23 3.20 -11.62
CA PHE A 277 -1.54 3.73 -12.04
C PHE A 277 -1.85 5.12 -11.42
N LEU A 278 -1.27 5.40 -10.24
CA LEU A 278 -1.45 6.65 -9.51
C LEU A 278 -0.50 7.77 -9.96
N SER A 279 0.38 7.57 -10.96
CA SER A 279 1.16 8.68 -11.54
C SER A 279 0.25 9.76 -12.16
N ASN A 280 -1.02 9.42 -12.45
CA ASN A 280 -2.04 10.32 -13.00
C ASN A 280 -3.03 10.92 -11.97
N LEU A 281 -2.92 10.64 -10.66
CA LEU A 281 -3.66 11.41 -9.64
C LEU A 281 -2.92 12.73 -9.35
N GLY A 282 -2.86 13.58 -10.37
CA GLY A 282 -1.93 14.71 -10.50
C GLY A 282 -2.03 15.85 -9.49
N ASP A 283 -3.03 15.89 -8.59
CA ASP A 283 -3.27 17.08 -7.76
C ASP A 283 -3.23 16.85 -6.24
N ASN A 284 -3.29 15.60 -5.74
CA ASN A 284 -3.53 15.34 -4.32
C ASN A 284 -2.30 14.87 -3.51
N ASN A 285 -1.08 14.91 -4.07
CA ASN A 285 0.17 14.51 -3.39
C ASN A 285 0.19 13.08 -2.80
N TYR A 286 -0.71 12.19 -3.23
CA TYR A 286 -0.71 10.80 -2.80
C TYR A 286 0.42 10.01 -3.47
N LYS A 287 1.14 9.26 -2.65
CA LYS A 287 2.25 8.37 -3.01
C LYS A 287 1.89 6.94 -2.62
N ILE A 288 2.59 5.97 -3.20
CA ILE A 288 2.38 4.54 -2.93
C ILE A 288 3.50 4.00 -2.06
N ALA A 289 3.16 3.13 -1.11
CA ALA A 289 4.11 2.33 -0.34
C ALA A 289 3.54 0.93 -0.03
N ASP A 290 4.38 0.08 0.56
CA ASP A 290 4.08 -1.30 0.97
C ASP A 290 3.44 -2.12 -0.14
N ARG A 291 3.98 -1.98 -1.35
CA ARG A 291 3.48 -2.70 -2.51
C ARG A 291 3.84 -4.17 -2.45
N VAL A 292 2.84 -5.01 -2.60
CA VAL A 292 2.95 -6.47 -2.70
C VAL A 292 2.27 -6.90 -3.99
N ILE A 293 2.96 -7.74 -4.76
CA ILE A 293 2.42 -8.33 -5.99
C ILE A 293 2.34 -9.84 -5.80
N THR A 294 1.21 -10.42 -6.17
CA THR A 294 1.00 -11.86 -6.20
C THR A 294 0.53 -12.24 -7.60
N GLU A 295 1.23 -13.19 -8.20
CA GLU A 295 0.89 -13.74 -9.50
C GLU A 295 0.26 -15.13 -9.30
N ASN A 296 -0.78 -15.44 -10.06
CA ASN A 296 -1.40 -16.76 -10.05
C ASN A 296 -1.62 -17.24 -11.49
N ILE A 297 -1.17 -18.47 -11.75
CA ILE A 297 -1.16 -19.11 -13.07
C ILE A 297 -2.08 -20.31 -13.02
N ASP A 298 -3.08 -20.33 -13.89
CA ASP A 298 -3.95 -21.48 -14.09
C ASP A 298 -3.71 -22.01 -15.51
N GLN A 299 -2.92 -23.08 -15.61
CA GLN A 299 -2.56 -23.66 -16.90
C GLN A 299 -3.73 -24.39 -17.56
N ASP A 300 -4.66 -24.92 -16.76
CA ASP A 300 -5.78 -25.73 -17.23
C ASP A 300 -6.88 -24.82 -17.81
N GLN A 301 -7.16 -23.71 -17.14
CA GLN A 301 -8.10 -22.70 -17.63
C GLN A 301 -7.45 -21.70 -18.59
N GLY A 302 -6.14 -21.77 -18.79
CA GLY A 302 -5.42 -20.82 -19.65
C GLY A 302 -5.40 -19.39 -19.13
N SER A 303 -5.56 -19.21 -17.82
CA SER A 303 -5.69 -17.89 -17.20
C SER A 303 -4.43 -17.49 -16.44
N TYR A 304 -4.20 -16.18 -16.39
CA TYR A 304 -3.10 -15.57 -15.68
C TYR A 304 -3.62 -14.33 -14.96
N SER A 305 -3.31 -14.21 -13.66
CA SER A 305 -3.80 -13.12 -12.83
C SER A 305 -2.69 -12.48 -12.01
N ILE A 306 -2.74 -11.15 -11.91
CA ILE A 306 -1.87 -10.36 -11.04
C ILE A 306 -2.75 -9.62 -10.05
N THR A 307 -2.48 -9.82 -8.76
CA THR A 307 -3.07 -9.07 -7.67
C THR A 307 -2.01 -8.18 -7.03
N GLU A 308 -2.33 -6.90 -6.89
CA GLU A 308 -1.47 -5.89 -6.30
C GLU A 308 -2.15 -5.31 -5.08
N ASN A 309 -1.46 -5.34 -3.95
CA ASN A 309 -1.87 -4.66 -2.74
C ASN A 309 -0.88 -3.55 -2.44
N TYR A 310 -1.37 -2.35 -2.12
CA TYR A 310 -0.50 -1.23 -1.74
C TYR A 310 -1.25 -0.19 -0.91
N ILE A 311 -0.47 0.63 -0.22
CA ILE A 311 -0.97 1.73 0.60
C ILE A 311 -0.76 3.05 -0.14
N ALA A 312 -1.85 3.80 -0.33
CA ALA A 312 -1.78 5.19 -0.78
C ALA A 312 -1.77 6.13 0.44
N TYR A 313 -0.75 6.98 0.52
CA TYR A 313 -0.54 7.93 1.62
C TYR A 313 -0.15 9.31 1.11
N SER A 314 -0.38 10.37 1.88
CA SER A 314 0.12 11.71 1.58
C SER A 314 0.92 12.25 2.78
N GLY A 315 2.06 12.90 2.50
CA GLY A 315 3.00 13.39 3.53
C GLY A 315 4.25 12.50 3.66
N ASP A 316 4.71 12.32 4.90
CA ASP A 316 5.84 11.44 5.23
C ASP A 316 5.44 9.95 5.11
N PRO A 317 6.32 9.04 4.68
CA PRO A 317 6.00 7.62 4.48
C PRO A 317 5.93 6.82 5.80
N VAL A 318 5.05 7.24 6.71
CA VAL A 318 4.85 6.59 8.00
C VAL A 318 3.36 6.53 8.39
N ILE A 319 3.04 5.58 9.25
CA ILE A 319 1.79 5.53 10.00
C ILE A 319 2.12 5.85 11.45
N HIS A 320 1.44 6.82 12.04
CA HIS A 320 1.70 7.25 13.41
C HIS A 320 0.44 7.09 14.26
N THR A 321 0.52 6.18 15.23
CA THR A 321 -0.55 5.96 16.22
C THR A 321 -0.11 6.51 17.57
N ILE A 322 -0.99 7.23 18.24
CA ILE A 322 -0.72 7.85 19.55
C ILE A 322 -1.86 7.49 20.50
N ASN A 323 -1.51 7.12 21.73
CA ASN A 323 -2.42 7.03 22.86
C ASN A 323 -1.96 7.99 23.97
N VAL A 324 -2.90 8.71 24.57
CA VAL A 324 -2.63 9.62 25.69
C VAL A 324 -3.53 9.24 26.85
N ASP A 325 -2.93 8.88 27.97
CA ASP A 325 -3.62 8.51 29.20
C ASP A 325 -3.28 9.54 30.28
N THR A 326 -4.30 10.06 30.97
CA THR A 326 -4.11 11.00 32.10
C THR A 326 -4.52 10.31 33.39
N ASN A 327 -3.67 10.39 34.42
CA ASN A 327 -3.91 9.82 35.73
C ASN A 327 -3.64 10.86 36.81
N THR A 328 -4.51 10.94 37.82
CA THR A 328 -4.33 11.83 38.98
C THR A 328 -3.80 11.00 40.14
N GLU A 329 -2.59 11.31 40.60
CA GLU A 329 -1.95 10.67 41.74
C GLU A 329 -2.59 11.11 43.07
N GLN A 330 -2.36 10.35 44.14
CA GLN A 330 -2.90 10.61 45.49
C GLN A 330 -2.52 11.99 46.07
N ASN A 331 -1.45 12.60 45.55
CA ASN A 331 -1.01 13.94 45.92
C ASN A 331 -1.66 15.06 45.08
N GLU A 332 -2.77 14.75 44.37
CA GLU A 332 -3.45 15.63 43.41
C GLU A 332 -2.58 16.06 42.21
N ARG A 333 -1.46 15.35 41.99
CA ARG A 333 -0.57 15.57 40.86
C ARG A 333 -1.11 14.85 39.65
N ASN A 334 -1.22 15.56 38.52
CA ASN A 334 -1.59 14.92 37.27
C ASN A 334 -0.36 14.40 36.54
N GLN A 335 -0.43 13.14 36.12
CA GLN A 335 0.55 12.46 35.31
C GLN A 335 -0.08 12.16 33.94
N VAL A 336 0.63 12.49 32.87
CA VAL A 336 0.19 12.23 31.49
C VAL A 336 1.16 11.26 30.84
N SER A 337 0.68 10.08 30.50
CA SER A 337 1.41 9.08 29.73
C SER A 337 1.08 9.22 28.24
N VAL A 338 2.10 9.36 27.41
CA VAL A 338 1.97 9.44 25.96
C VAL A 338 2.72 8.27 25.35
N GLN A 339 1.99 7.38 24.69
CA GLN A 339 2.53 6.19 24.03
C GLN A 339 2.31 6.33 22.53
N GLY A 340 3.37 6.22 21.75
CA GLY A 340 3.29 6.36 20.29
C GLY A 340 3.99 5.23 19.56
N THR A 341 3.43 4.85 18.41
CA THR A 341 4.01 3.88 17.49
C THR A 341 4.15 4.51 16.11
N ILE A 342 5.38 4.56 15.60
CA ILE A 342 5.72 5.02 14.24
C ILE A 342 6.06 3.78 13.43
N GLN A 343 5.20 3.43 12.47
CA GLN A 343 5.45 2.38 11.50
C GLN A 343 5.87 3.02 10.18
N GLY A 344 7.10 2.78 9.75
CA GLY A 344 7.56 3.25 8.45
C GLY A 344 7.03 2.38 7.32
N LEU A 345 6.60 3.02 6.24
CA LEU A 345 6.12 2.36 5.04
C LEU A 345 7.29 2.10 4.10
N ASN A 346 7.32 0.96 3.40
CA ASN A 346 8.31 0.67 2.38
C ASN A 346 7.96 1.40 1.08
N THR A 347 8.73 2.41 0.70
CA THR A 347 8.48 3.17 -0.54
C THR A 347 9.28 2.63 -1.72
N LEU A 348 10.10 1.60 -1.50
CA LEU A 348 10.81 0.89 -2.55
C LEU A 348 9.88 -0.04 -3.33
N GLY A 349 10.32 -0.44 -4.53
CA GLY A 349 9.54 -1.33 -5.39
C GLY A 349 9.30 -2.70 -4.74
N PRO A 350 8.25 -3.43 -5.17
CA PRO A 350 7.90 -4.75 -4.61
C PRO A 350 8.98 -5.82 -4.84
N PHE A 351 9.93 -5.56 -5.74
CA PHE A 351 11.02 -6.47 -6.09
C PHE A 351 12.38 -6.07 -5.47
N GLU A 352 12.41 -4.97 -4.71
CA GLU A 352 13.63 -4.54 -4.04
C GLU A 352 13.92 -5.43 -2.84
N THR A 353 15.13 -5.97 -2.76
CA THR A 353 15.56 -6.85 -1.65
C THR A 353 15.80 -6.07 -0.36
N THR A 354 16.12 -4.79 -0.47
CA THR A 354 16.25 -3.86 0.65
C THR A 354 14.92 -3.19 0.93
N LYS A 355 14.48 -3.21 2.19
CA LYS A 355 13.34 -2.42 2.66
C LYS A 355 13.84 -1.11 3.29
N ASN A 356 13.17 0.00 3.00
CA ASN A 356 13.48 1.30 3.60
C ASN A 356 12.48 1.74 4.68
N ASN A 357 11.57 0.85 5.09
CA ASN A 357 10.61 1.06 6.17
C ASN A 357 11.26 1.64 7.44
N PHE A 358 12.36 1.05 7.94
CA PHE A 358 13.03 1.56 9.14
C PHE A 358 13.69 2.93 8.95
N VAL A 359 14.25 3.20 7.76
CA VAL A 359 14.85 4.51 7.43
C VAL A 359 13.76 5.59 7.45
N ASN A 360 12.61 5.30 6.85
CA ASN A 360 11.44 6.17 6.84
C ASN A 360 10.92 6.43 8.26
N ALA A 361 10.75 5.38 9.07
CA ALA A 361 10.37 5.50 10.48
C ALA A 361 11.38 6.33 11.28
N SER A 362 12.68 6.11 11.07
CA SER A 362 13.76 6.81 11.78
C SER A 362 13.81 8.30 11.43
N GLY A 363 13.66 8.64 10.15
CA GLY A 363 13.60 10.02 9.68
C GLY A 363 12.46 10.81 10.34
N PHE A 364 11.28 10.18 10.44
CA PHE A 364 10.15 10.77 11.16
C PHE A 364 10.39 10.81 12.68
N ASN A 365 10.97 9.76 13.25
CA ASN A 365 11.28 9.70 14.68
C ASN A 365 12.23 10.84 15.12
N ILE A 366 13.15 11.31 14.28
CA ILE A 366 13.98 12.48 14.62
C ILE A 366 13.12 13.74 14.79
N LYS A 367 12.09 13.92 13.96
CA LYS A 367 11.14 15.03 14.08
C LYS A 367 10.27 14.88 15.33
N ALA A 368 9.78 13.66 15.59
CA ALA A 368 8.90 13.38 16.72
C ALA A 368 9.63 13.39 18.07
N ASN A 369 10.86 12.89 18.09
CA ASN A 369 11.68 12.62 19.27
C ASN A 369 13.08 13.24 19.09
N PRO A 370 13.19 14.57 19.01
CA PRO A 370 14.46 15.25 18.80
C PRO A 370 15.45 14.94 19.92
N SER A 371 16.74 15.03 19.60
CA SER A 371 17.83 14.94 20.58
C SER A 371 18.07 16.28 21.28
N GLY A 372 18.74 16.23 22.44
CA GLY A 372 19.12 17.42 23.21
C GLY A 372 17.96 18.07 23.97
N ASN A 373 18.03 19.40 24.13
CA ASN A 373 17.10 20.21 24.93
C ASN A 373 15.78 20.58 24.21
N SER A 374 15.49 19.93 23.08
CA SER A 374 14.27 20.19 22.33
C SER A 374 13.07 19.47 22.96
N ILE A 375 11.94 20.15 23.04
CA ILE A 375 10.69 19.59 23.56
C ILE A 375 10.20 18.50 22.60
N PRO A 376 9.98 17.25 23.06
CA PRO A 376 9.50 16.18 22.20
C PRO A 376 8.06 16.41 21.74
N SER A 377 7.70 15.91 20.55
CA SER A 377 6.31 15.99 20.05
C SER A 377 5.30 15.39 21.03
N GLY A 378 5.74 14.38 21.80
CA GLY A 378 5.00 13.78 22.92
C GLY A 378 4.38 14.78 23.88
N TYR A 379 5.10 15.87 24.20
CA TYR A 379 4.60 16.93 25.07
C TYR A 379 3.35 17.60 24.50
N PHE A 380 3.35 17.90 23.21
CA PHE A 380 2.25 18.60 22.56
C PHE A 380 1.00 17.72 22.47
N TYR A 381 1.15 16.41 22.24
CA TYR A 381 0.02 15.47 22.34
C TYR A 381 -0.51 15.40 23.76
N GLY A 382 0.38 15.26 24.75
CA GLY A 382 0.01 15.23 26.15
C GLY A 382 -0.77 16.49 26.53
N LYS A 383 -0.25 17.67 26.24
CA LYS A 383 -0.89 18.95 26.56
C LYS A 383 -2.23 19.15 25.85
N SER A 384 -2.32 18.82 24.56
CA SER A 384 -3.54 19.05 23.77
C SER A 384 -4.66 18.06 24.11
N LEU A 385 -4.32 16.81 24.42
CA LEU A 385 -5.29 15.73 24.63
C LEU A 385 -5.61 15.46 26.11
N SER A 386 -4.79 15.92 27.06
CA SER A 386 -5.05 15.76 28.50
C SER A 386 -5.98 16.82 29.10
N GLU A 387 -6.32 17.87 28.36
CA GLU A 387 -7.13 19.01 28.82
C GLU A 387 -6.52 19.79 30.01
N LEU A 388 -5.24 19.57 30.34
CA LEU A 388 -4.54 20.29 31.40
C LEU A 388 -4.06 21.67 30.92
N ASN A 389 -4.23 22.69 31.78
CA ASN A 389 -3.76 24.05 31.51
C ASN A 389 -2.22 24.13 31.46
N TRP A 390 -1.55 23.26 32.22
CA TRP A 390 -0.10 23.21 32.32
C TRP A 390 0.39 21.77 32.32
N LEU A 391 1.52 21.54 31.65
CA LEU A 391 2.26 20.30 31.67
C LEU A 391 3.74 20.68 31.62
N ASN A 392 4.57 19.98 32.39
CA ASN A 392 6.01 20.13 32.38
C ASN A 392 6.56 19.67 31.01
N PRO A 393 7.29 20.52 30.28
CA PRO A 393 7.86 20.14 28.98
C PRO A 393 8.97 19.11 29.07
N ILE A 394 9.55 18.89 30.26
CA ILE A 394 10.57 17.89 30.51
C ILE A 394 9.87 16.60 30.97
N PRO A 395 10.00 15.48 30.22
CA PRO A 395 9.39 14.23 30.62
C PRO A 395 10.07 13.67 31.88
N VAL A 396 9.26 13.15 32.80
CA VAL A 396 9.69 12.39 33.98
C VAL A 396 10.39 11.09 33.56
N SER A 397 9.85 10.44 32.54
CA SER A 397 10.43 9.23 31.96
C SER A 397 10.31 9.23 30.44
N LYS A 398 11.31 8.64 29.79
CA LYS A 398 11.40 8.47 28.33
C LYS A 398 11.89 7.07 28.04
N ALA A 399 11.15 6.31 27.24
CA ALA A 399 11.62 5.05 26.69
C ALA A 399 11.36 4.99 25.19
N ILE A 400 12.35 4.54 24.42
CA ILE A 400 12.27 4.37 22.97
C ILE A 400 12.72 2.94 22.66
N SER A 401 11.89 2.19 21.94
CA SER A 401 12.20 0.86 21.42
C SER A 401 12.13 0.87 19.89
N ARG A 402 13.01 0.09 19.26
CA ARG A 402 13.22 0.10 17.80
C ARG A 402 13.21 -1.34 17.30
N ASN A 403 12.26 -1.66 16.42
CA ASN A 403 12.25 -2.90 15.65
C ASN A 403 12.70 -2.59 14.22
N VAL A 404 13.97 -2.89 13.93
CA VAL A 404 14.59 -2.59 12.63
C VAL A 404 13.97 -3.42 11.50
N GLU A 405 13.69 -4.69 11.75
CA GLU A 405 13.14 -5.60 10.74
C GLU A 405 11.70 -5.22 10.36
N GLY A 406 10.88 -4.92 11.38
CA GLY A 406 9.51 -4.46 11.18
C GLY A 406 9.39 -3.02 10.68
N GLY A 407 10.46 -2.21 10.78
CA GLY A 407 10.40 -0.78 10.50
C GLY A 407 9.51 -0.01 11.48
N VAL A 408 9.45 -0.46 12.74
CA VAL A 408 8.57 0.11 13.77
C VAL A 408 9.41 0.73 14.89
N ILE A 409 9.05 1.93 15.31
CA ILE A 409 9.63 2.63 16.46
C ILE A 409 8.50 2.95 17.43
N THR A 410 8.60 2.43 18.65
CA THR A 410 7.66 2.74 19.72
C THR A 410 8.34 3.65 20.73
N TYR A 411 7.64 4.68 21.18
CA TYR A 411 8.12 5.56 22.24
C TYR A 411 7.07 5.72 23.33
N SER A 412 7.52 5.95 24.55
CA SER A 412 6.68 6.34 25.67
C SER A 412 7.32 7.50 26.41
N TYR A 413 6.48 8.48 26.74
CA TYR A 413 6.81 9.60 27.59
C TYR A 413 5.85 9.64 28.77
N THR A 414 6.37 9.98 29.93
CA THR A 414 5.53 10.35 31.07
C THR A 414 5.86 11.79 31.43
N PHE A 415 4.83 12.62 31.48
CA PHE A 415 4.91 14.01 31.91
C PHE A 415 4.14 14.19 33.22
N ASP A 416 4.42 15.28 33.92
CA ASP A 416 3.64 15.72 35.06
C ASP A 416 3.27 17.19 34.95
N ASP A 417 2.37 17.65 35.80
CA ASP A 417 1.94 19.05 35.89
C ASP A 417 2.80 19.89 36.84
N ARG A 418 3.98 19.41 37.25
CA ARG A 418 4.87 20.22 38.10
C ARG A 418 5.37 21.45 37.32
N PRO A 419 5.56 22.58 37.99
CA PRO A 419 6.36 23.66 37.44
C PRO A 419 7.75 23.14 37.02
N PRO A 420 8.33 23.67 35.92
CA PRO A 420 9.67 23.30 35.52
C PRO A 420 10.66 23.83 36.56
N ASN A 421 11.82 23.20 36.66
CA ASN A 421 12.84 23.65 37.60
C ASN A 421 13.20 25.12 37.33
N LEU A 422 13.22 25.93 38.38
CA LEU A 422 13.51 27.35 38.31
C LEU A 422 15.00 27.64 38.08
N VAL A 423 15.88 26.71 38.48
CA VAL A 423 17.32 26.82 38.22
C VAL A 423 17.72 26.01 36.99
N SER A 424 18.19 26.71 35.95
CA SER A 424 18.66 26.07 34.72
C SER A 424 19.77 25.04 34.98
N GLY A 425 19.64 23.87 34.36
CA GLY A 425 20.59 22.75 34.51
C GLY A 425 20.41 21.90 35.77
N SER A 426 19.46 22.22 36.64
CA SER A 426 19.12 21.37 37.80
C SER A 426 18.29 20.16 37.39
N VAL A 427 18.58 19.00 38.02
CA VAL A 427 17.79 17.76 37.90
C VAL A 427 16.73 17.71 38.99
N LEU A 428 17.10 18.14 40.19
CA LEU A 428 16.23 18.20 41.36
C LEU A 428 16.37 19.57 42.01
N GLU A 429 15.26 20.16 42.43
CA GLU A 429 15.25 21.37 43.24
C GLU A 429 14.29 21.24 44.42
N THR A 430 14.64 21.89 45.53
CA THR A 430 13.81 22.05 46.72
C THR A 430 13.97 23.48 47.19
N ILE A 431 12.93 24.28 47.02
CA ILE A 431 12.90 25.69 47.40
C ILE A 431 11.86 25.83 48.52
N ALA A 432 12.30 26.27 49.69
CA ALA A 432 11.46 26.46 50.85
C ALA A 432 11.51 27.92 51.31
N VAL A 433 10.33 28.54 51.43
CA VAL A 433 10.17 29.88 51.99
C VAL A 433 9.42 29.75 53.31
N ASN A 434 10.06 30.17 54.40
CA ASN A 434 9.42 30.18 55.72
C ASN A 434 9.19 31.62 56.17
N ASN A 435 7.98 31.92 56.60
CA ASN A 435 7.62 33.22 57.16
C ASN A 435 7.41 33.08 58.67
N THR A 436 8.10 33.89 59.45
CA THR A 436 7.92 34.02 60.89
C THR A 436 7.18 35.31 61.18
N TYR A 437 5.99 35.18 61.74
CA TYR A 437 5.16 36.31 62.13
C TYR A 437 5.57 36.85 63.50
N PRO A 438 5.40 38.15 63.74
CA PRO A 438 5.81 38.79 64.97
C PRO A 438 4.94 38.33 66.15
N GLY A 439 5.60 37.90 67.23
CA GLY A 439 4.96 37.61 68.51
C GLY A 439 5.00 38.80 69.46
N GLU A 440 4.26 38.72 70.56
CA GLU A 440 4.32 39.72 71.63
C GLU A 440 5.62 39.58 72.44
N LEU A 441 6.33 40.69 72.65
CA LEU A 441 7.50 40.71 73.51
C LEU A 441 7.08 40.97 74.95
N TYR A 442 7.50 40.07 75.85
CA TYR A 442 7.28 40.21 77.28
C TYR A 442 8.58 39.92 78.05
N SER A 443 8.73 40.56 79.22
CA SER A 443 9.79 40.25 80.18
C SER A 443 9.23 39.38 81.28
N ALA A 444 9.89 38.27 81.58
CA ALA A 444 9.55 37.38 82.69
C ALA A 444 10.54 37.60 83.83
N THR A 445 10.12 38.32 84.87
CA THR A 445 10.97 38.57 86.05
C THR A 445 10.63 37.57 87.16
N PRO A 446 11.55 36.69 87.57
CA PRO A 446 11.31 35.82 88.72
C PRO A 446 11.33 36.65 90.01
N VAL A 447 10.34 36.44 90.87
CA VAL A 447 10.23 37.13 92.17
C VAL A 447 10.28 36.09 93.29
N ILE A 448 11.21 36.26 94.23
CA ILE A 448 11.35 35.38 95.40
C ILE A 448 10.01 35.37 96.17
N GLY A 449 9.46 34.17 96.39
CA GLY A 449 8.18 33.98 97.07
C GLY A 449 6.97 33.75 96.15
N ARG A 450 7.13 33.72 94.82
CA ARG A 450 6.09 33.32 93.86
C ARG A 450 6.43 32.03 93.13
N ASN A 451 5.41 31.23 92.80
CA ASN A 451 5.55 30.01 92.00
C ASN A 451 5.64 30.26 90.48
N GLN A 452 5.39 31.50 90.03
CA GLN A 452 5.47 31.90 88.62
C GLN A 452 6.07 33.31 88.50
N PRO A 453 6.84 33.59 87.43
CA PRO A 453 7.41 34.91 87.17
C PRO A 453 6.32 35.94 86.88
N VAL A 454 6.63 37.21 87.12
CA VAL A 454 5.78 38.32 86.67
C VAL A 454 6.06 38.53 85.18
N LEU A 455 5.02 38.40 84.35
CA LEU A 455 5.10 38.72 82.93
C LEU A 455 4.74 40.19 82.73
N GLN A 456 5.66 40.96 82.18
CA GLN A 456 5.44 42.36 81.81
C GLN A 456 5.45 42.48 80.30
N TYR A 457 4.33 42.90 79.72
CA TYR A 457 4.27 43.23 78.29
C TYR A 457 5.16 44.44 77.99
N LEU A 458 6.03 44.32 77.01
CA LEU A 458 7.01 45.36 76.66
C LEU A 458 6.47 46.39 75.65
N ASN A 459 5.16 46.36 75.38
CA ASN A 459 4.49 47.19 74.37
C ASN A 459 5.18 47.14 73.00
N SER A 460 5.73 45.97 72.67
CA SER A 460 6.48 45.73 71.44
C SER A 460 6.17 44.32 70.92
N ARG A 461 6.54 44.10 69.66
CA ARG A 461 6.43 42.81 68.98
C ARG A 461 7.79 42.44 68.40
N SER A 462 8.04 41.14 68.24
CA SER A 462 9.23 40.69 67.53
C SER A 462 9.18 41.14 66.06
N GLU A 463 10.30 41.06 65.37
CA GLU A 463 10.40 41.37 63.96
C GLU A 463 9.65 40.34 63.07
N TYR A 464 9.27 40.76 61.86
CA TYR A 464 8.91 39.81 60.80
C TYR A 464 10.20 39.21 60.23
N LYS A 465 10.21 37.89 60.04
CA LYS A 465 11.29 37.22 59.33
C LYS A 465 10.78 36.42 58.15
N ARG A 466 11.57 36.37 57.09
CA ARG A 466 11.38 35.44 55.97
C ARG A 466 12.71 34.73 55.74
N SER A 467 12.72 33.42 55.63
CA SER A 467 13.91 32.67 55.22
C SER A 467 13.66 31.93 53.91
N LEU A 468 14.65 31.94 53.03
CA LEU A 468 14.68 31.21 51.78
C LEU A 468 15.78 30.15 51.90
N ASN A 469 15.42 28.90 51.65
CA ASN A 469 16.35 27.78 51.53
C ASN A 469 16.18 27.14 50.16
N ILE A 470 17.24 27.10 49.38
CA ILE A 470 17.30 26.47 48.07
C ILE A 470 18.28 25.30 48.18
N ASN A 471 17.84 24.11 47.83
CA ASN A 471 18.70 22.96 47.64
C ASN A 471 18.50 22.45 46.22
N ILE A 472 19.57 22.39 45.43
CA ILE A 472 19.52 21.92 44.05
C ILE A 472 20.54 20.80 43.84
N THR A 473 20.18 19.84 42.98
CA THR A 473 21.12 18.87 42.42
C THR A 473 21.30 19.18 40.95
N MET A 474 22.52 19.49 40.54
CA MET A 474 22.85 19.84 39.16
C MET A 474 22.97 18.59 38.29
N GLY A 475 22.59 18.72 37.03
CA GLY A 475 22.77 17.68 36.01
C GLY A 475 24.22 17.45 35.64
N SER A 476 24.46 16.53 34.71
CA SER A 476 25.80 16.34 34.15
C SER A 476 26.20 17.54 33.30
N THR A 477 27.26 18.23 33.71
CA THR A 477 27.98 19.13 32.83
C THR A 477 28.60 18.30 31.69
N GLU A 478 28.55 18.81 30.47
CA GLU A 478 29.23 18.21 29.30
C GLU A 478 30.75 18.18 29.48
N ASN A 479 31.27 18.95 30.44
CA ASN A 479 32.68 19.12 30.77
C ASN A 479 33.11 18.28 31.97
N ASN A 480 32.67 17.02 32.04
CA ASN A 480 33.34 16.08 32.92
C ASN A 480 34.79 15.94 32.45
N TRP A 481 35.72 16.12 33.38
CA TRP A 481 37.09 15.66 33.18
C TRP A 481 37.02 14.19 32.76
N SER A 482 37.30 13.94 31.48
CA SER A 482 37.19 12.62 30.87
C SER A 482 38.59 12.04 30.66
N TYR A 483 38.64 10.75 30.35
CA TYR A 483 39.89 10.10 29.97
C TYR A 483 40.57 10.79 28.77
N ASP A 484 39.79 11.46 27.91
CA ASP A 484 40.30 12.16 26.72
C ASP A 484 41.10 13.43 27.08
N ASP A 485 40.83 14.04 28.23
CA ASP A 485 41.62 15.18 28.76
C ASP A 485 42.90 14.72 29.46
N ALA A 486 43.11 13.40 29.55
CA ALA A 486 44.22 12.77 30.26
C ALA A 486 44.90 11.70 29.38
N PRO A 487 45.52 12.08 28.24
CA PRO A 487 46.07 11.14 27.26
C PRO A 487 47.19 10.23 27.80
N SER A 488 47.65 10.45 29.03
CA SER A 488 48.68 9.66 29.72
C SER A 488 48.19 9.02 31.03
N GLY A 489 46.88 8.86 31.20
CA GLY A 489 46.26 8.19 32.34
C GLY A 489 45.51 9.13 33.29
N TYR A 490 44.53 8.59 34.01
CA TYR A 490 43.57 9.35 34.84
C TYR A 490 44.21 10.33 35.82
N TRP A 491 45.44 10.14 36.30
CA TRP A 491 46.06 11.12 37.22
C TRP A 491 46.74 12.29 36.50
N ASN A 492 47.08 12.15 35.21
CA ASN A 492 47.77 13.19 34.44
C ASN A 492 46.82 14.30 33.95
N GLY A 493 45.50 14.04 33.88
CA GLY A 493 44.51 15.07 33.62
C GLY A 493 44.09 15.86 34.87
N ALA A 494 44.60 15.51 36.06
CA ALA A 494 44.26 16.13 37.35
C ALA A 494 44.97 17.49 37.51
N THR A 495 44.99 18.28 36.43
CA THR A 495 45.64 19.58 36.44
C THR A 495 44.89 20.52 37.37
N GLN A 496 45.61 21.49 37.93
CA GLN A 496 45.00 22.54 38.74
C GLN A 496 43.83 23.22 38.02
N SER A 497 43.97 23.44 36.70
CA SER A 497 42.92 24.02 35.86
C SER A 497 41.64 23.17 35.85
N ASN A 498 41.76 21.85 35.69
CA ASN A 498 40.61 20.95 35.65
C ASN A 498 39.94 20.79 37.01
N ILE A 499 40.72 20.73 38.09
CA ILE A 499 40.21 20.69 39.47
C ILE A 499 39.48 22.00 39.80
N GLN A 500 40.06 23.16 39.45
CA GLN A 500 39.43 24.46 39.65
C GLN A 500 38.16 24.61 38.79
N LYS A 501 38.17 24.11 37.55
CA LYS A 501 36.98 24.10 36.70
C LYS A 501 35.82 23.38 37.40
N TRP A 502 36.08 22.21 37.96
CA TRP A 502 35.05 21.40 38.61
C TRP A 502 34.63 21.89 40.01
N LEU A 503 35.57 22.35 40.84
CA LEU A 503 35.27 22.81 42.21
C LEU A 503 34.79 24.26 42.28
N ILE A 504 35.23 25.12 41.35
CA ILE A 504 35.01 26.57 41.41
C ILE A 504 34.14 27.03 40.24
N ASN A 505 34.47 26.68 39.00
CA ASN A 505 33.76 27.23 37.84
C ASN A 505 32.39 26.58 37.61
N ASP A 506 32.26 25.29 37.93
CA ASP A 506 31.00 24.54 37.88
C ASP A 506 30.08 24.85 39.08
N ASN A 507 30.53 25.65 40.06
CA ASN A 507 29.69 26.11 41.15
C ASN A 507 28.54 26.97 40.57
N PRO A 508 27.26 26.69 40.90
CA PRO A 508 26.11 27.44 40.40
C PRO A 508 26.18 28.96 40.62
N THR A 509 26.90 29.44 41.63
CA THR A 509 27.09 30.89 41.85
C THR A 509 27.98 31.56 40.80
N ASN A 510 28.90 30.79 40.22
CA ASN A 510 29.89 31.29 39.26
C ASN A 510 29.47 31.01 37.81
N ASN A 511 28.50 30.13 37.61
CA ASN A 511 27.88 29.90 36.31
C ASN A 511 26.87 31.03 36.01
N PRO A 512 27.09 31.84 34.96
CA PRO A 512 26.26 33.01 34.67
C PRO A 512 24.78 32.68 34.40
N ILE A 513 24.48 31.45 33.96
CA ILE A 513 23.09 31.04 33.69
C ILE A 513 22.38 30.75 35.02
N SER A 514 23.00 29.94 35.88
CA SER A 514 22.42 29.55 37.17
C SER A 514 22.41 30.70 38.19
N SER A 515 23.42 31.58 38.17
CA SER A 515 23.45 32.75 39.07
C SER A 515 22.35 33.75 38.73
N GLY A 516 22.07 33.97 37.44
CA GLY A 516 20.94 34.80 37.00
C GLY A 516 19.57 34.25 37.43
N ASP A 517 19.43 32.93 37.53
CA ASP A 517 18.19 32.30 38.00
C ASP A 517 18.05 32.37 39.53
N LEU A 518 19.15 32.16 40.27
CA LEU A 518 19.17 32.32 41.73
C LEU A 518 18.86 33.76 42.15
N ASP A 519 19.38 34.75 41.43
CA ASP A 519 19.08 36.16 41.68
C ASP A 519 17.60 36.49 41.40
N LYS A 520 17.01 35.92 40.35
CA LYS A 520 15.56 36.08 40.10
C LYS A 520 14.73 35.49 41.23
N ILE A 521 15.07 34.29 41.70
CA ILE A 521 14.38 33.65 42.84
C ILE A 521 14.52 34.53 44.09
N PHE A 522 15.73 35.01 44.36
CA PHE A 522 16.00 35.93 45.46
C PHE A 522 15.12 37.18 45.38
N GLN A 523 15.08 37.85 44.21
CA GLN A 523 14.28 39.06 44.02
C GLN A 523 12.77 38.77 44.11
N ALA A 524 12.30 37.63 43.59
CA ALA A 524 10.89 37.26 43.65
C ALA A 524 10.40 36.98 45.08
N VAL A 525 11.26 36.43 45.94
CA VAL A 525 10.93 36.08 47.33
C VAL A 525 11.21 37.23 48.31
N ASN A 526 12.01 38.21 47.90
CA ASN A 526 12.35 39.38 48.70
C ASN A 526 11.07 40.08 49.23
N PRO A 527 10.91 40.27 50.55
CA PRO A 527 9.74 40.92 51.14
C PRO A 527 9.40 42.29 50.56
N VAL A 528 10.40 43.05 50.09
CA VAL A 528 10.18 44.38 49.48
C VAL A 528 9.39 44.30 48.17
N ASN A 529 9.47 43.16 47.48
CA ASN A 529 8.80 42.93 46.20
C ASN A 529 7.49 42.12 46.35
N ASP A 530 7.05 41.83 47.57
CA ASP A 530 5.82 41.06 47.81
C ASP A 530 4.58 41.90 47.44
N PRO A 531 3.72 41.46 46.51
CA PRO A 531 2.56 42.26 46.10
C PRO A 531 1.45 42.31 47.16
N ASN A 532 1.49 41.44 48.18
CA ASN A 532 0.42 41.32 49.16
C ASN A 532 0.60 42.25 50.37
N PHE A 533 1.75 42.89 50.51
CA PHE A 533 2.00 43.87 51.57
C PHE A 533 3.12 44.84 51.23
N THR A 534 3.13 45.97 51.93
CA THR A 534 4.20 46.96 51.81
C THR A 534 5.16 46.83 52.99
N VAL A 535 6.46 46.75 52.68
CA VAL A 535 7.52 46.87 53.69
C VAL A 535 7.65 48.34 54.06
N ARG A 536 7.60 48.66 55.36
CA ARG A 536 7.66 50.03 55.84
C ARG A 536 8.93 50.72 55.36
N ASN A 537 8.77 51.88 54.72
CA ASN A 537 9.85 52.65 54.09
C ASN A 537 10.69 51.85 53.06
N GLY A 538 10.19 50.71 52.57
CA GLY A 538 10.91 49.81 51.66
C GLY A 538 12.20 49.21 52.24
N LYS A 539 12.40 49.26 53.57
CA LYS A 539 13.65 48.80 54.20
C LYS A 539 13.51 47.36 54.68
N CYS A 540 14.22 46.44 54.03
CA CYS A 540 14.50 45.11 54.56
C CYS A 540 15.99 44.96 54.85
N PHE A 541 16.32 44.23 55.91
CA PHE A 541 17.68 43.79 56.20
C PHE A 541 17.77 42.30 55.92
N HIS A 542 18.91 41.83 55.44
CA HIS A 542 19.13 40.40 55.26
C HIS A 542 20.43 39.95 55.90
N SER A 543 20.49 38.69 56.32
CA SER A 543 21.72 38.04 56.76
C SER A 543 22.72 37.91 55.60
N ALA A 544 23.98 37.63 55.93
CA ALA A 544 24.93 37.22 54.90
C ALA A 544 24.43 35.91 54.26
N PRO A 545 24.30 35.84 52.92
CA PRO A 545 23.92 34.60 52.26
C PRO A 545 24.93 33.49 52.55
N VAL A 546 24.42 32.28 52.81
CA VAL A 546 25.27 31.09 53.04
C VAL A 546 25.03 30.10 51.91
N GLY A 547 26.07 29.85 51.12
CA GLY A 547 26.08 28.87 50.04
C GLY A 547 27.08 27.75 50.28
N ASN A 548 26.73 26.52 49.90
CA ASN A 548 27.62 25.37 49.93
C ASN A 548 27.52 24.59 48.61
N TRP A 549 28.68 24.29 48.00
CA TRP A 549 28.77 23.49 46.77
C TRP A 549 29.52 22.20 47.06
N ASP A 550 28.83 21.07 46.91
CA ASP A 550 29.44 19.75 46.86
C ASP A 550 29.55 19.31 45.39
N ALA A 551 30.73 19.43 44.82
CA ALA A 551 31.01 19.08 43.43
C ALA A 551 30.85 17.58 43.13
N TYR A 552 31.09 16.71 44.13
CA TYR A 552 30.97 15.25 43.98
C TYR A 552 29.50 14.83 43.95
N GLY A 553 28.72 15.27 44.94
CA GLY A 553 27.27 15.06 44.96
C GLY A 553 26.51 15.90 43.95
N ARG A 554 27.18 16.90 43.33
CA ARG A 554 26.59 17.96 42.50
C ARG A 554 25.43 18.66 43.19
N THR A 555 25.53 18.81 44.51
CA THR A 555 24.50 19.46 45.31
C THR A 555 24.95 20.85 45.68
N TYR A 556 24.07 21.82 45.47
CA TYR A 556 24.26 23.18 45.90
C TYR A 556 23.15 23.56 46.87
N SER A 557 23.52 24.11 48.02
CA SER A 557 22.57 24.71 48.96
C SER A 557 22.82 26.20 49.10
N TYR A 558 21.75 26.97 49.17
CA TYR A 558 21.76 28.41 49.37
C TYR A 558 20.70 28.79 50.40
N SER A 559 21.08 29.60 51.37
CA SER A 559 20.17 30.09 52.41
C SER A 559 20.36 31.56 52.71
N ILE A 560 19.26 32.26 52.91
CA ILE A 560 19.25 33.65 53.37
C ILE A 560 18.01 33.94 54.21
N GLU A 561 18.14 34.87 55.17
CA GLU A 561 17.05 35.36 56.00
C GLU A 561 16.91 36.88 55.86
N TRP A 562 15.68 37.35 55.67
CA TRP A 562 15.30 38.75 55.74
C TRP A 562 14.60 39.06 57.06
N THR A 563 14.91 40.22 57.63
CA THR A 563 14.23 40.85 58.74
C THR A 563 13.65 42.19 58.27
N TYR A 564 12.36 42.42 58.49
CA TYR A 564 11.67 43.61 57.98
C TYR A 564 10.51 44.06 58.86
N GLU A 565 10.04 45.28 58.61
CA GLU A 565 8.81 45.83 59.18
C GLU A 565 7.74 45.92 58.11
N ARG A 566 6.51 45.51 58.43
CA ARG A 566 5.35 45.62 57.53
C ARG A 566 4.53 46.86 57.87
N GLU A 567 4.05 47.58 56.85
CA GLU A 567 3.01 48.59 57.02
C GLU A 567 1.67 47.91 57.34
N VAL A 568 1.07 48.34 58.45
CA VAL A 568 -0.20 47.81 58.97
C VAL A 568 -1.36 48.50 58.29
#